data_AF-A0A512RMU1-F1
#
_entry.id   AF-A0A512RMU1-F1
#
_cell.length_a   1.000
_cell.length_b   1.000
_cell.length_c   1.000
_cell.angle_alpha   90.00
_cell.angle_beta   90.00
_cell.angle_gamma   90.00
#
_symmetry.space_group_name_H-M   'P 1'
#
loop_
_entity.id
_entity.type
_entity.pdbx_description
1 polymer ?
#
loop_
_entity_poly.entity_id
_entity_poly.type
_entity_poly.pdbx_seq_one_letter_code
_entity_poly.pdbx_strand_id
1 'polypeptide(L)'
;MYGMVGYYANSSGVTDTVWEHAYVTDGVARLGSSPFFGTYWTSLHTWSSIPWYCYLLPNTVGDTLAFSVRLKNPTTGSGSVSAWDVGLFMVGDQNTAGVSLIGNTLNQHYTYLRVGSEDVVNQASLVRTFDNWTVVKLQAVKIPGSTLHTLSVSLDGTIIQSINYDPVADGIGQISRFEISFKGSGSVDWFRVSGSGSGTGLLRNEFDDMSFWSGLEWY
;
A
#
# COMPACT_ATOMS: atom_id res chain seq x y z
N MET A 1 -6.57 -18.05 8.90
CA MET A 1 -7.24 -16.80 9.29
C MET A 1 -6.56 -15.67 8.56
N TYR A 2 -7.32 -14.77 7.96
CA TYR A 2 -6.79 -13.56 7.31
C TYR A 2 -7.04 -12.38 8.25
N GLY A 3 -6.16 -11.38 8.21
CA GLY A 3 -6.13 -10.26 9.15
C GLY A 3 -5.43 -9.04 8.59
N MET A 4 -5.44 -7.96 9.34
CA MET A 4 -4.47 -6.89 9.20
C MET A 4 -3.58 -6.81 10.42
N VAL A 5 -2.31 -6.51 10.19
CA VAL A 5 -1.32 -6.35 11.26
C VAL A 5 -0.54 -5.07 11.04
N GLY A 6 -0.31 -4.36 12.13
CA GLY A 6 0.50 -3.16 12.15
C GLY A 6 1.96 -3.48 12.44
N TYR A 7 2.87 -2.70 11.89
CA TYR A 7 4.29 -2.77 12.21
C TYR A 7 4.84 -1.39 12.53
N TYR A 8 5.70 -1.34 13.54
CA TYR A 8 6.70 -0.29 13.69
C TYR A 8 8.02 -0.78 13.11
N ALA A 9 8.73 0.07 12.39
CA ALA A 9 10.08 -0.22 11.91
C ALA A 9 11.01 0.99 12.10
N ASN A 10 12.30 0.71 12.32
CA ASN A 10 13.34 1.74 12.38
C ASN A 10 14.39 1.56 11.26
N SER A 11 15.28 2.53 11.11
CA SER A 11 16.36 2.49 10.10
C SER A 11 17.38 1.35 10.29
N SER A 12 17.38 0.69 11.45
CA SER A 12 18.24 -0.46 11.73
C SER A 12 17.57 -1.79 11.41
N GLY A 13 16.34 -1.78 10.87
CA GLY A 13 15.58 -2.98 10.51
C GLY A 13 14.92 -3.69 11.69
N VAL A 14 14.92 -3.07 12.89
CA VAL A 14 14.14 -3.59 14.01
C VAL A 14 12.66 -3.36 13.71
N THR A 15 11.87 -4.41 13.85
CA THR A 15 10.42 -4.36 13.68
C THR A 15 9.71 -4.75 14.97
N ASP A 16 8.59 -4.10 15.26
CA ASP A 16 7.66 -4.49 16.32
C ASP A 16 6.27 -4.66 15.72
N THR A 17 5.56 -5.69 16.16
CA THR A 17 4.27 -6.09 15.60
C THR A 17 3.14 -5.64 16.51
N VAL A 18 2.17 -4.94 15.95
CA VAL A 18 0.99 -4.44 16.66
C VAL A 18 -0.25 -5.12 16.09
N TRP A 19 -1.03 -5.75 16.97
CA TRP A 19 -2.29 -6.40 16.58
C TRP A 19 -3.45 -5.39 16.58
N GLU A 20 -4.47 -5.65 15.75
CA GLU A 20 -5.47 -4.67 15.30
C GLU A 20 -6.26 -3.92 16.38
N HIS A 21 -6.62 -4.60 17.47
CA HIS A 21 -7.32 -3.96 18.59
C HIS A 21 -6.53 -2.82 19.24
N ALA A 22 -5.22 -2.73 19.00
CA ALA A 22 -4.38 -1.68 19.55
C ALA A 22 -4.23 -0.46 18.63
N TYR A 23 -4.71 -0.52 17.36
CA TYR A 23 -4.52 0.58 16.41
C TYR A 23 -5.76 0.95 15.59
N VAL A 24 -6.88 0.24 15.70
CA VAL A 24 -8.15 0.63 15.07
C VAL A 24 -9.02 1.38 16.09
N THR A 25 -9.52 2.56 15.74
CA THR A 25 -10.43 3.36 16.58
C THR A 25 -11.40 4.13 15.69
N ASP A 26 -12.70 4.04 16.00
CA ASP A 26 -13.79 4.74 15.30
C ASP A 26 -13.75 4.57 13.76
N GLY A 27 -13.54 3.34 13.27
CA GLY A 27 -13.49 3.05 11.83
C GLY A 27 -12.18 3.45 11.14
N VAL A 28 -11.15 3.86 11.90
CA VAL A 28 -9.87 4.30 11.33
C VAL A 28 -8.72 3.49 11.91
N ALA A 29 -7.90 2.90 11.03
CA ALA A 29 -6.64 2.29 11.40
C ALA A 29 -5.54 3.35 11.51
N ARG A 30 -4.97 3.52 12.70
CA ARG A 30 -3.88 4.44 12.99
C ARG A 30 -2.90 3.82 13.99
N LEU A 31 -1.70 3.55 13.51
CA LEU A 31 -0.57 3.29 14.40
C LEU A 31 -0.11 4.62 15.01
N GLY A 32 0.09 4.64 16.32
CA GLY A 32 0.57 5.81 17.03
C GLY A 32 2.04 6.14 16.70
N SER A 33 2.65 6.97 17.53
CA SER A 33 4.09 7.19 17.44
C SER A 33 4.84 5.89 17.72
N SER A 34 5.82 5.58 16.87
CA SER A 34 6.70 4.42 17.07
C SER A 34 7.41 4.51 18.43
N PRO A 35 7.58 3.38 19.15
CA PRO A 35 8.37 3.35 20.38
C PRO A 35 9.88 3.54 20.11
N PHE A 36 10.32 3.51 18.85
CA PHE A 36 11.72 3.63 18.48
C PHE A 36 12.17 5.10 18.31
N PHE A 37 13.35 5.43 18.83
CA PHE A 37 14.03 6.71 18.57
C PHE A 37 14.71 6.68 17.18
N GLY A 38 14.54 7.75 16.37
CA GLY A 38 15.23 7.90 15.07
C GLY A 38 14.28 8.03 13.87
N THR A 39 14.72 7.68 12.66
CA THR A 39 13.84 7.58 11.47
C THR A 39 12.92 6.38 11.63
N TYR A 40 11.62 6.61 11.54
CA TYR A 40 10.59 5.64 11.90
C TYR A 40 9.57 5.48 10.80
N TRP A 41 9.16 4.23 10.62
CA TRP A 41 8.15 3.82 9.66
C TRP A 41 7.06 3.09 10.41
N THR A 42 5.82 3.33 10.02
CA THR A 42 4.69 2.47 10.37
C THR A 42 4.17 1.83 9.11
N SER A 43 3.61 0.64 9.23
CA SER A 43 2.93 0.02 8.10
C SER A 43 1.78 -0.85 8.54
N LEU A 44 0.79 -0.98 7.68
CA LEU A 44 -0.34 -1.89 7.82
C LEU A 44 -0.26 -2.92 6.70
N HIS A 45 -0.22 -4.20 7.09
CA HIS A 45 -0.06 -5.31 6.16
C HIS A 45 -1.28 -6.21 6.26
N THR A 46 -1.75 -6.72 5.12
CA THR A 46 -2.61 -7.92 5.16
C THR A 46 -1.78 -9.10 5.63
N TRP A 47 -2.32 -9.88 6.56
CA TRP A 47 -1.67 -11.04 7.14
C TRP A 47 -2.53 -12.29 6.97
N SER A 48 -1.86 -13.44 6.87
CA SER A 48 -2.51 -14.75 6.86
C SER A 48 -1.82 -15.65 7.87
N SER A 49 -2.61 -16.28 8.73
CA SER A 49 -2.18 -17.35 9.64
C SER A 49 -2.00 -18.69 8.93
N ILE A 50 -2.42 -18.78 7.67
CA ILE A 50 -2.29 -19.97 6.84
C ILE A 50 -0.82 -20.03 6.37
N PRO A 51 -0.20 -21.22 6.27
CA PRO A 51 1.21 -21.35 5.92
C PRO A 51 1.64 -20.47 4.75
N TRP A 52 2.90 -20.03 4.79
CA TRP A 52 3.53 -19.07 3.87
C TRP A 52 3.46 -19.41 2.36
N TYR A 53 3.00 -20.61 1.99
CA TYR A 53 2.72 -21.00 0.60
C TYR A 53 1.28 -20.72 0.14
N CYS A 54 0.41 -20.20 1.02
CA CYS A 54 -0.95 -19.83 0.67
C CYS A 54 -1.04 -18.35 0.32
N TYR A 55 -1.28 -18.08 -0.95
CA TYR A 55 -1.55 -16.75 -1.47
C TYR A 55 -2.80 -16.14 -0.83
N LEU A 56 -2.78 -14.82 -0.66
CA LEU A 56 -3.92 -14.05 -0.19
C LEU A 56 -5.09 -14.17 -1.18
N LEU A 57 -4.80 -14.13 -2.47
CA LEU A 57 -5.76 -14.27 -3.57
C LEU A 57 -5.32 -15.43 -4.49
N PRO A 58 -5.60 -16.70 -4.13
CA PRO A 58 -5.00 -17.88 -4.78
C PRO A 58 -5.33 -18.04 -6.27
N ASN A 59 -6.41 -17.42 -6.73
CA ASN A 59 -6.84 -17.47 -8.13
C ASN A 59 -6.72 -16.10 -8.83
N THR A 60 -5.91 -15.20 -8.30
CA THR A 60 -5.78 -13.84 -8.86
C THR A 60 -4.33 -13.41 -8.95
N VAL A 61 -3.97 -12.92 -10.12
CA VAL A 61 -2.63 -12.43 -10.43
C VAL A 61 -2.60 -10.92 -10.22
N GLY A 62 -1.59 -10.45 -9.49
CA GLY A 62 -1.36 -9.03 -9.17
C GLY A 62 -1.33 -8.13 -10.39
N ASP A 63 -0.91 -8.67 -11.54
CA ASP A 63 -0.84 -7.98 -12.84
C ASP A 63 -2.20 -7.53 -13.41
N THR A 64 -3.29 -7.91 -12.73
CA THR A 64 -4.68 -7.58 -13.09
C THR A 64 -5.44 -6.93 -11.94
N LEU A 65 -4.73 -6.37 -10.96
CA LEU A 65 -5.34 -5.80 -9.75
C LEU A 65 -5.26 -4.28 -9.69
N ALA A 66 -6.22 -3.73 -8.97
CA ALA A 66 -6.21 -2.38 -8.44
C ALA A 66 -6.27 -2.45 -6.92
N PHE A 67 -5.28 -1.84 -6.26
CA PHE A 67 -5.22 -1.66 -4.82
C PHE A 67 -5.47 -0.18 -4.50
N SER A 68 -6.57 0.12 -3.82
CA SER A 68 -6.99 1.49 -3.47
C SER A 68 -7.05 1.65 -1.96
N VAL A 69 -6.55 2.77 -1.47
CA VAL A 69 -6.49 3.09 -0.05
C VAL A 69 -6.93 4.52 0.16
N ARG A 70 -7.89 4.76 1.06
CA ARG A 70 -8.19 6.11 1.55
C ARG A 70 -7.37 6.38 2.79
N LEU A 71 -6.40 7.27 2.67
CA LEU A 71 -5.40 7.53 3.69
C LEU A 71 -5.20 9.01 3.96
N LYS A 72 -4.56 9.29 5.10
CA LYS A 72 -4.13 10.61 5.54
C LYS A 72 -2.80 10.45 6.26
N ASN A 73 -1.83 11.31 5.97
CA ASN A 73 -0.54 11.41 6.68
C ASN A 73 -0.19 12.90 6.84
N PRO A 74 -0.71 13.57 7.89
CA PRO A 74 -0.68 15.02 7.99
C PRO A 74 0.72 15.54 8.32
N THR A 75 1.07 16.66 7.70
CA THR A 75 2.38 17.30 7.88
C THR A 75 2.50 18.13 9.17
N THR A 76 1.36 18.45 9.78
CA THR A 76 1.23 19.24 11.00
C THR A 76 0.18 18.65 11.93
N GLY A 77 0.24 18.99 13.23
CA GLY A 77 -0.71 18.56 14.25
C GLY A 77 -0.19 17.44 15.17
N SER A 78 -1.03 17.03 16.13
CA SER A 78 -0.67 16.02 17.14
C SER A 78 -0.43 14.64 16.52
N GLY A 79 0.74 14.07 16.78
CA GLY A 79 1.20 12.81 16.19
C GLY A 79 1.78 12.94 14.77
N SER A 80 1.78 14.13 14.18
CA SER A 80 2.49 14.36 12.91
C SER A 80 3.99 14.15 13.08
N VAL A 81 4.62 13.71 12.00
CA VAL A 81 6.02 13.28 11.97
C VAL A 81 6.71 13.97 10.82
N SER A 82 7.92 14.47 11.05
CA SER A 82 8.70 15.10 9.98
C SER A 82 9.09 14.08 8.91
N ALA A 83 8.72 14.40 7.66
CA ALA A 83 8.75 13.60 6.44
C ALA A 83 7.57 12.62 6.32
N TRP A 84 6.79 12.87 5.28
CA TRP A 84 5.35 12.62 5.16
C TRP A 84 5.09 11.58 4.08
N ASP A 85 5.93 10.57 4.11
CA ASP A 85 6.09 9.64 3.00
C ASP A 85 5.00 8.59 3.10
N VAL A 86 4.44 8.22 1.96
CA VAL A 86 3.38 7.21 1.84
C VAL A 86 3.81 6.18 0.81
N GLY A 87 3.71 4.91 1.17
CA GLY A 87 3.95 3.80 0.27
C GLY A 87 2.76 2.87 0.15
N LEU A 88 2.48 2.41 -1.07
CA LEU A 88 1.54 1.32 -1.35
C LEU A 88 2.28 0.22 -2.09
N PHE A 89 2.08 -1.03 -1.67
CA PHE A 89 2.74 -2.18 -2.24
C PHE A 89 1.77 -3.36 -2.46
N MET A 90 1.87 -3.95 -3.65
CA MET A 90 1.31 -5.27 -3.97
C MET A 90 2.48 -6.26 -4.02
N VAL A 91 2.60 -7.07 -2.98
CA VAL A 91 3.71 -8.02 -2.83
C VAL A 91 3.27 -9.35 -3.42
N GLY A 92 3.77 -9.68 -4.60
CA GLY A 92 3.54 -10.97 -5.23
C GLY A 92 4.65 -11.98 -4.96
N ASP A 93 4.51 -13.17 -5.53
CA ASP A 93 5.48 -14.27 -5.45
C ASP A 93 6.65 -14.12 -6.43
N GLN A 94 6.50 -13.30 -7.47
CA GLN A 94 7.56 -12.99 -8.42
C GLN A 94 8.22 -11.65 -8.08
N ASN A 95 7.43 -10.57 -8.05
CA ASN A 95 7.94 -9.23 -7.79
C ASN A 95 6.99 -8.42 -6.89
N THR A 96 7.48 -7.30 -6.39
CA THR A 96 6.66 -6.29 -5.69
C THR A 96 6.41 -5.11 -6.61
N ALA A 97 5.13 -4.85 -6.92
CA ALA A 97 4.74 -3.56 -7.48
C ALA A 97 4.54 -2.57 -6.33
N GLY A 98 5.11 -1.37 -6.45
CA GLY A 98 5.00 -0.39 -5.40
C GLY A 98 5.25 1.04 -5.83
N VAL A 99 4.71 1.96 -5.03
CA VAL A 99 4.94 3.39 -5.16
C VAL A 99 5.42 3.95 -3.83
N SER A 100 6.37 4.88 -3.88
CA SER A 100 6.81 5.71 -2.76
C SER A 100 6.59 7.17 -3.10
N LEU A 101 5.65 7.79 -2.38
CA LEU A 101 5.25 9.19 -2.52
C LEU A 101 5.91 9.98 -1.39
N ILE A 102 6.68 11.01 -1.72
CA ILE A 102 7.50 11.75 -0.76
C ILE A 102 6.90 13.14 -0.55
N GLY A 103 6.69 13.55 0.70
CA GLY A 103 6.06 14.84 0.97
C GLY A 103 6.97 16.07 0.83
N ASN A 104 8.26 15.88 0.55
CA ASN A 104 9.25 16.96 0.51
C ASN A 104 10.06 16.93 -0.81
N THR A 105 10.08 18.06 -1.52
CA THR A 105 10.85 18.23 -2.76
C THR A 105 12.35 18.03 -2.58
N LEU A 106 12.92 18.36 -1.41
CA LEU A 106 14.34 18.12 -1.11
C LEU A 106 14.71 16.62 -1.07
N ASN A 107 13.71 15.76 -0.91
CA ASN A 107 13.84 14.31 -0.84
C ASN A 107 13.24 13.62 -2.07
N GLN A 108 13.01 14.35 -3.17
CA GLN A 108 12.41 13.82 -4.38
C GLN A 108 13.13 12.57 -4.91
N HIS A 109 14.45 12.47 -4.72
CA HIS A 109 15.26 11.33 -5.16
C HIS A 109 14.87 9.99 -4.50
N TYR A 110 14.07 9.99 -3.43
CA TYR A 110 13.51 8.79 -2.82
C TYR A 110 12.13 8.37 -3.39
N THR A 111 11.55 9.18 -4.28
CA THR A 111 10.30 8.80 -4.96
C THR A 111 10.54 7.68 -5.96
N TYR A 112 9.60 6.74 -6.05
CA TYR A 112 9.60 5.75 -7.12
C TYR A 112 8.20 5.21 -7.43
N LEU A 113 8.02 4.72 -8.64
CA LEU A 113 7.00 3.74 -9.04
C LEU A 113 7.75 2.59 -9.70
N ARG A 114 7.54 1.35 -9.24
CA ARG A 114 8.33 0.20 -9.72
C ARG A 114 7.53 -1.09 -9.76
N VAL A 115 7.96 -2.01 -10.61
CA VAL A 115 7.57 -3.41 -10.61
C VAL A 115 8.70 -4.23 -11.26
N GLY A 116 9.19 -5.25 -10.57
CA GLY A 116 10.36 -6.01 -11.03
C GLY A 116 11.58 -5.12 -11.25
N SER A 117 12.16 -5.20 -12.44
CA SER A 117 13.28 -4.36 -12.88
C SER A 117 12.86 -3.02 -13.51
N GLU A 118 11.57 -2.85 -13.79
CA GLU A 118 11.03 -1.61 -14.37
C GLU A 118 10.72 -0.59 -13.27
N ASP A 119 11.34 0.58 -13.36
CA ASP A 119 11.09 1.68 -12.42
C ASP A 119 11.15 3.07 -13.05
N VAL A 120 10.52 4.02 -12.35
CA VAL A 120 10.78 5.45 -12.52
C VAL A 120 11.09 6.02 -11.15
N VAL A 121 12.24 6.67 -11.03
CA VAL A 121 12.73 7.28 -9.79
C VAL A 121 12.84 8.79 -9.92
N ASN A 122 12.91 9.49 -8.79
CA ASN A 122 13.16 10.94 -8.74
C ASN A 122 12.14 11.78 -9.54
N GLN A 123 10.86 11.42 -9.46
CA GLN A 123 9.79 12.07 -10.22
C GLN A 123 9.04 13.13 -9.38
N ALA A 124 8.97 14.37 -9.87
CA ALA A 124 8.23 15.44 -9.20
C ALA A 124 6.71 15.17 -9.13
N SER A 125 6.17 14.37 -10.06
CA SER A 125 4.77 13.90 -10.02
C SER A 125 4.45 13.07 -8.78
N LEU A 126 5.47 12.46 -8.14
CA LEU A 126 5.33 11.65 -6.95
C LEU A 126 5.62 12.42 -5.65
N VAL A 127 5.94 13.71 -5.73
CA VAL A 127 6.12 14.56 -4.54
C VAL A 127 4.76 15.07 -4.07
N ARG A 128 4.23 14.53 -2.97
CA ARG A 128 2.84 14.74 -2.53
C ARG A 128 2.72 14.69 -1.01
N THR A 129 1.92 15.59 -0.45
CA THR A 129 1.49 15.53 0.95
C THR A 129 0.06 14.98 1.05
N PHE A 130 -0.25 14.38 2.20
CA PHE A 130 -1.53 13.74 2.47
C PHE A 130 -2.19 14.37 3.71
N ASP A 131 -2.27 15.70 3.73
CA ASP A 131 -2.83 16.47 4.86
C ASP A 131 -4.34 16.25 5.05
N ASN A 132 -5.02 15.86 3.96
CA ASN A 132 -6.42 15.50 3.94
C ASN A 132 -6.59 14.05 3.52
N TRP A 133 -7.79 13.52 3.69
CA TRP A 133 -8.15 12.20 3.18
C TRP A 133 -8.06 12.21 1.65
N THR A 134 -7.22 11.33 1.14
CA THR A 134 -6.99 11.15 -0.30
C THR A 134 -7.06 9.67 -0.62
N VAL A 135 -7.66 9.35 -1.76
CA VAL A 135 -7.65 8.00 -2.31
C VAL A 135 -6.40 7.83 -3.15
N VAL A 136 -5.48 7.00 -2.68
CA VAL A 136 -4.31 6.55 -3.45
C VAL A 136 -4.65 5.20 -4.05
N LYS A 137 -4.48 5.06 -5.36
CA LYS A 137 -4.73 3.80 -6.07
C LYS A 137 -3.53 3.41 -6.90
N LEU A 138 -3.02 2.20 -6.65
CA LEU A 138 -1.99 1.52 -7.43
C LEU A 138 -2.66 0.43 -8.28
N GLN A 139 -2.51 0.49 -9.60
CA GLN A 139 -3.24 -0.37 -10.52
C GLN A 139 -2.34 -0.92 -11.62
N ALA A 140 -2.36 -2.25 -11.78
CA ALA A 140 -1.78 -2.97 -12.90
C ALA A 140 -2.88 -3.35 -13.90
N VAL A 141 -2.73 -2.96 -15.16
CA VAL A 141 -3.73 -3.23 -16.21
C VAL A 141 -3.06 -3.69 -17.49
N LYS A 142 -3.65 -4.69 -18.15
CA LYS A 142 -3.19 -5.14 -19.46
C LYS A 142 -3.46 -4.06 -20.52
N ILE A 143 -2.47 -3.79 -21.36
CA ILE A 143 -2.64 -2.87 -22.49
C ILE A 143 -3.36 -3.61 -23.64
N PRO A 144 -4.51 -3.13 -24.13
CA PRO A 144 -5.23 -3.77 -25.22
C PRO A 144 -4.36 -3.94 -26.48
N GLY A 145 -4.32 -5.15 -27.04
CA GLY A 145 -3.53 -5.46 -28.22
C GLY A 145 -2.02 -5.59 -27.98
N SER A 146 -1.55 -5.56 -26.74
CA SER A 146 -0.14 -5.69 -26.36
C SER A 146 0.09 -6.88 -25.43
N THR A 147 1.34 -7.34 -25.36
CA THR A 147 1.83 -8.26 -24.32
C THR A 147 2.20 -7.54 -23.03
N LEU A 148 2.36 -6.22 -23.09
CA LEU A 148 2.75 -5.39 -21.95
C LEU A 148 1.56 -5.04 -21.06
N HIS A 149 1.90 -4.77 -19.80
CA HIS A 149 1.00 -4.23 -18.79
C HIS A 149 1.43 -2.81 -18.43
N THR A 150 0.52 -2.01 -17.87
CA THR A 150 0.81 -0.70 -17.30
C THR A 150 0.58 -0.76 -15.80
N LEU A 151 1.60 -0.41 -15.01
CA LEU A 151 1.44 -0.05 -13.61
C LEU A 151 1.22 1.46 -13.52
N SER A 152 0.18 1.89 -12.81
CA SER A 152 -0.14 3.29 -12.63
C SER A 152 -0.46 3.60 -11.17
N VAL A 153 -0.12 4.81 -10.75
CA VAL A 153 -0.58 5.39 -9.49
C VAL A 153 -1.49 6.58 -9.78
N SER A 154 -2.60 6.65 -9.07
CA SER A 154 -3.58 7.74 -9.15
C SER A 154 -3.94 8.28 -7.78
N LEU A 155 -4.27 9.57 -7.75
CA LEU A 155 -4.79 10.29 -6.59
C LEU A 155 -6.17 10.81 -6.91
N ASP A 156 -7.16 10.44 -6.10
CA ASP A 156 -8.57 10.84 -6.26
C ASP A 156 -9.08 10.63 -7.71
N GLY A 157 -8.68 9.50 -8.30
CA GLY A 157 -9.07 9.10 -9.66
C GLY A 157 -8.20 9.69 -10.80
N THR A 158 -7.27 10.61 -10.50
CA THR A 158 -6.36 11.18 -11.51
C THR A 158 -5.03 10.44 -11.52
N ILE A 159 -4.66 9.85 -12.65
CA ILE A 159 -3.35 9.21 -12.83
C ILE A 159 -2.25 10.28 -12.76
N ILE A 160 -1.27 10.08 -11.88
CA ILE A 160 -0.14 11.00 -11.72
C ILE A 160 1.17 10.44 -12.29
N GLN A 161 1.29 9.12 -12.39
CA GLN A 161 2.46 8.44 -12.94
C GLN A 161 2.08 7.03 -13.42
N SER A 162 2.76 6.58 -14.47
CA SER A 162 2.66 5.21 -14.97
C SER A 162 3.98 4.72 -15.54
N ILE A 163 4.14 3.40 -15.59
CA ILE A 163 5.20 2.68 -16.29
C ILE A 163 4.59 1.48 -17.01
N ASN A 164 5.17 1.09 -18.14
CA ASN A 164 4.83 -0.16 -18.81
C ASN A 164 5.85 -1.22 -18.42
N TYR A 165 5.43 -2.48 -18.33
CA TYR A 165 6.29 -3.59 -17.96
C TYR A 165 5.86 -4.89 -18.66
N ASP A 166 6.79 -5.83 -18.81
CA ASP A 166 6.50 -7.17 -19.34
C ASP A 166 6.09 -8.10 -18.18
N PRO A 167 4.84 -8.58 -18.13
CA PRO A 167 4.40 -9.47 -17.05
C PRO A 167 5.12 -10.82 -17.01
N VAL A 168 5.86 -11.21 -18.06
CA VAL A 168 6.64 -12.46 -18.08
C VAL A 168 7.97 -12.30 -17.34
N ALA A 169 8.62 -11.14 -17.46
CA ALA A 169 9.91 -10.87 -16.83
C ALA A 169 9.77 -10.14 -15.49
N ASP A 170 8.85 -9.18 -15.43
CA ASP A 170 8.66 -8.25 -14.31
C ASP A 170 7.29 -8.42 -13.64
N GLY A 171 6.58 -9.52 -13.92
CA GLY A 171 5.25 -9.78 -13.37
C GLY A 171 5.20 -9.72 -11.85
N ILE A 172 4.07 -9.26 -11.30
CA ILE A 172 3.82 -9.30 -9.85
C ILE A 172 3.61 -10.75 -9.43
N GLY A 173 2.83 -11.51 -10.21
CA GLY A 173 2.48 -12.90 -9.90
C GLY A 173 1.34 -13.00 -8.88
N GLN A 174 1.28 -14.09 -8.11
CA GLN A 174 0.23 -14.34 -7.12
C GLN A 174 0.44 -13.49 -5.87
N ILE A 175 -0.61 -12.82 -5.38
CA ILE A 175 -0.48 -11.91 -4.24
C ILE A 175 -0.26 -12.66 -2.93
N SER A 176 0.83 -12.31 -2.25
CA SER A 176 1.11 -12.75 -0.88
C SER A 176 0.57 -11.76 0.16
N ARG A 177 0.71 -10.45 -0.07
CA ARG A 177 0.17 -9.39 0.80
C ARG A 177 0.01 -8.05 0.09
N PHE A 178 -0.84 -7.21 0.65
CA PHE A 178 -0.86 -5.77 0.44
C PHE A 178 -0.22 -5.06 1.64
N GLU A 179 0.51 -3.99 1.37
CA GLU A 179 1.20 -3.19 2.38
C GLU A 179 0.95 -1.70 2.14
N ILE A 180 0.63 -0.99 3.22
CA ILE A 180 0.46 0.45 3.28
C ILE A 180 1.50 0.94 4.27
N SER A 181 2.43 1.77 3.83
CA SER A 181 3.49 2.28 4.69
C SER A 181 3.42 3.80 4.83
N PHE A 182 3.84 4.27 5.99
CA PHE A 182 3.95 5.66 6.32
C PHE A 182 5.30 5.91 6.96
N LYS A 183 5.91 7.03 6.63
CA LYS A 183 6.85 7.62 7.57
C LYS A 183 6.03 8.30 8.66
N GLY A 184 6.23 7.88 9.90
CA GLY A 184 5.47 8.38 11.03
C GLY A 184 4.11 7.74 11.29
N SER A 185 3.16 8.51 11.82
CA SER A 185 1.80 8.02 12.15
C SER A 185 0.79 8.37 11.05
N GLY A 186 0.63 7.47 10.09
CA GLY A 186 -0.43 7.56 9.09
C GLY A 186 -1.77 7.05 9.60
N SER A 187 -2.83 7.40 8.89
CA SER A 187 -4.19 6.92 9.14
C SER A 187 -4.79 6.36 7.86
N VAL A 188 -5.51 5.25 7.99
CA VAL A 188 -6.24 4.59 6.90
C VAL A 188 -7.69 4.46 7.30
N ASP A 189 -8.57 4.99 6.47
CA ASP A 189 -10.03 4.90 6.63
C ASP A 189 -10.56 3.59 6.03
N TRP A 190 -10.06 3.20 4.86
CA TRP A 190 -10.36 1.91 4.28
C TRP A 190 -9.32 1.52 3.24
N PHE A 191 -9.29 0.24 2.89
CA PHE A 191 -8.64 -0.22 1.68
C PHE A 191 -9.52 -1.20 0.90
N ARG A 192 -9.34 -1.22 -0.42
CA ARG A 192 -10.10 -2.06 -1.36
C ARG A 192 -9.19 -2.62 -2.43
N VAL A 193 -9.46 -3.86 -2.82
CA VAL A 193 -8.81 -4.56 -3.92
C VAL A 193 -9.90 -4.99 -4.89
N SER A 194 -9.67 -4.70 -6.17
CA SER A 194 -10.59 -5.08 -7.25
C SER A 194 -9.83 -5.53 -8.49
N GLY A 195 -10.49 -6.29 -9.37
CA GLY A 195 -9.98 -6.56 -10.72
C GLY A 195 -9.85 -5.26 -11.52
N SER A 196 -8.69 -5.00 -12.12
CA SER A 196 -8.37 -3.73 -12.78
C SER A 196 -9.17 -3.48 -14.07
N GLY A 197 -9.58 -4.55 -14.76
CA GLY A 197 -10.41 -4.48 -15.97
C GLY A 197 -11.91 -4.65 -15.74
N SER A 198 -12.31 -5.39 -14.70
CA SER A 198 -13.73 -5.68 -14.42
C SER A 198 -14.34 -4.76 -13.34
N GLY A 199 -13.52 -4.17 -12.48
CA GLY A 199 -13.99 -3.45 -11.29
C GLY A 199 -14.60 -4.36 -10.22
N THR A 200 -14.59 -5.68 -10.41
CA THR A 200 -15.11 -6.65 -9.44
C THR A 200 -14.32 -6.52 -8.14
N GLY A 201 -15.01 -6.23 -7.03
CA GLY A 201 -14.40 -6.25 -5.70
C GLY A 201 -13.87 -7.65 -5.38
N LEU A 202 -12.75 -7.72 -4.67
CA LEU A 202 -12.11 -8.99 -4.28
C LEU A 202 -11.84 -9.03 -2.79
N LEU A 203 -11.39 -7.90 -2.25
CA LEU A 203 -11.07 -7.72 -0.84
C LEU A 203 -11.41 -6.29 -0.44
N ARG A 204 -11.99 -6.08 0.73
CA ARG A 204 -12.10 -4.75 1.34
C ARG A 204 -11.93 -4.81 2.85
N ASN A 205 -11.53 -3.69 3.43
CA ASN A 205 -11.59 -3.44 4.86
C ASN A 205 -11.99 -2.00 5.11
N GLU A 206 -13.08 -1.80 5.84
CA GLU A 206 -13.60 -0.48 6.23
C GLU A 206 -13.28 -0.18 7.71
N PHE A 207 -12.61 -1.09 8.44
CA PHE A 207 -12.24 -0.96 9.86
C PHE A 207 -13.41 -0.67 10.85
N ASP A 208 -14.66 -0.80 10.39
CA ASP A 208 -15.87 -0.54 11.18
C ASP A 208 -16.22 -1.65 12.18
N ASP A 209 -15.75 -2.89 11.94
CA ASP A 209 -16.06 -4.05 12.77
C ASP A 209 -14.82 -4.59 13.50
N MET A 210 -14.71 -4.24 14.78
CA MET A 210 -13.65 -4.75 15.67
C MET A 210 -13.93 -6.17 16.20
N SER A 211 -15.07 -6.79 15.87
CA SER A 211 -15.42 -8.13 16.38
C SER A 211 -14.82 -9.27 15.56
N PHE A 212 -14.51 -9.01 14.28
CA PHE A 212 -13.76 -9.92 13.44
C PHE A 212 -12.31 -9.49 13.37
N TRP A 213 -11.41 -10.48 13.49
CA TRP A 213 -9.96 -10.34 13.46
C TRP A 213 -9.36 -9.87 12.11
N SER A 214 -10.10 -9.01 11.39
CA SER A 214 -9.64 -8.47 10.13
C SER A 214 -10.48 -7.36 9.52
N GLY A 215 -11.78 -7.22 9.82
CA GLY A 215 -12.70 -6.43 8.97
C GLY A 215 -12.63 -6.76 7.46
N LEU A 216 -11.97 -7.87 7.09
CA LEU A 216 -11.69 -8.23 5.70
C LEU A 216 -12.89 -8.94 5.13
N GLU A 217 -13.52 -8.30 4.16
CA GLU A 217 -14.60 -8.90 3.40
C GLU A 217 -14.10 -9.33 2.02
N TRP A 218 -14.45 -10.56 1.67
CA TRP A 218 -14.14 -11.19 0.40
C TRP A 218 -15.41 -11.26 -0.45
N TYR A 219 -15.23 -11.19 -1.77
CA TYR A 219 -16.31 -11.28 -2.76
C TYR A 219 -16.22 -12.57 -3.57
#